data_AF-A0AAV5ZNQ8-F1
#
_entry.id   AF-A0AAV5ZNQ8-F1
#
_cell.length_a   1.000
_cell.length_b   1.000
_cell.length_c   1.000
_cell.angle_alpha   90.00
_cell.angle_beta   90.00
_cell.angle_gamma   90.00
#
_symmetry.space_group_name_H-M   'P 1'
#
loop_
_entity.id
_entity.type
_entity.pdbx_description
1 polymer ?
#
loop_
_entity_poly.entity_id
_entity_poly.type
_entity_poly.pdbx_seq_one_letter_code
_entity_poly.pdbx_strand_id
1 'polypeptide(L)'
;MLRALAVLAALLLGVPALAHAQDVTLQEMILRSKPAVVIVVAEVGGQVTLRCDGADKTVTPVPYRESGSGFLLSPRGWVLTNGHVVFVAQEPPRRWMTAHLIEKAFRAECLPGLLSKRGLAPGDRPEVEDGLVREAVASTPADRVTLEPTVSVILQNGMRLAARVAKYSAPAGGDAMSGRDLALLRVEAADMPTLPLGDSGTLKIGDKLVIVGFPGVVMSHELLSASAKAQASVTHGAVSGFKQDRANQPVIQTDAAAEAGISGGPALNTAGAVVGVMTFVTQGEGGAVQGFNFIIPSAAVRDFLSGTTVALDESSRFNTAWQAALRDFFSGRYSRAATPLKEANRLLPEVPDVLRITAEAAERSKTQPLLPWGQVGGALVLAGFAGYALLLWRRWQRNLFRISPSEVARLLEGSDPPAILDAREASAYERSPVRIPRSLRVALTDLGDGGKRPDVDQGRLVVAYCS
;
A
#
# COMPACT_ATOMS: atom_id res chain seq x y z
N MET A 1 -22.13 27.42 41.84
CA MET A 1 -21.48 27.92 40.60
C MET A 1 -20.16 27.23 40.25
N LEU A 2 -19.34 26.76 41.21
CA LEU A 2 -18.10 26.02 40.89
C LEU A 2 -18.31 24.67 40.17
N ARG A 3 -19.45 24.00 40.36
CA ARG A 3 -19.77 22.74 39.65
C ARG A 3 -20.06 22.91 38.15
N ALA A 4 -20.50 24.10 37.70
CA ALA A 4 -20.76 24.37 36.29
C ALA A 4 -19.48 24.68 35.49
N LEU A 5 -18.46 25.25 36.14
CA LEU A 5 -17.15 25.52 35.54
C LEU A 5 -16.29 24.26 35.39
N ALA A 6 -16.42 23.29 36.29
CA ALA A 6 -15.73 22.00 36.18
C ALA A 6 -16.25 21.16 35.01
N VAL A 7 -17.55 21.24 34.70
CA VAL A 7 -18.16 20.51 33.56
C VAL A 7 -17.77 21.16 32.22
N LEU A 8 -17.61 22.49 32.17
CA LEU A 8 -17.17 23.17 30.93
C LEU A 8 -15.66 23.02 30.66
N ALA A 9 -14.82 22.93 31.71
CA ALA A 9 -13.39 22.67 31.57
C ALA A 9 -13.10 21.23 31.08
N ALA A 10 -13.96 20.26 31.41
CA ALA A 10 -13.87 18.90 30.90
C ALA A 10 -14.27 18.76 29.42
N LEU A 11 -15.04 19.72 28.88
CA LEU A 11 -15.46 19.74 27.47
C LEU A 11 -14.49 20.50 26.54
N LEU A 12 -13.54 21.27 27.09
CA LEU A 12 -12.56 22.08 26.34
C LEU A 12 -11.12 21.58 26.44
N LEU A 13 -10.86 20.55 27.27
CA LEU A 13 -9.68 19.72 27.08
C LEU A 13 -9.93 18.90 25.82
N GLY A 14 -9.54 19.48 24.68
CA GLY A 14 -9.41 18.75 23.42
C GLY A 14 -8.59 17.51 23.72
N VAL A 15 -9.29 16.39 23.88
CA VAL A 15 -8.70 15.06 23.81
C VAL A 15 -7.87 15.14 22.53
N PRO A 16 -6.52 15.00 22.60
CA PRO A 16 -5.75 14.92 21.37
C PRO A 16 -6.45 13.83 20.60
N ALA A 17 -7.02 14.16 19.45
CA ALA A 17 -7.67 13.18 18.60
C ALA A 17 -6.66 12.05 18.52
N LEU A 18 -6.96 10.94 19.20
CA LEU A 18 -6.12 9.76 19.19
C LEU A 18 -5.89 9.57 17.71
N ALA A 19 -4.64 9.76 17.29
CA ALA A 19 -4.23 9.56 15.94
C ALA A 19 -4.53 8.10 15.69
N HIS A 20 -5.76 7.82 15.24
CA HIS A 20 -6.14 6.53 14.75
C HIS A 20 -5.10 6.30 13.68
N ALA A 21 -4.27 5.27 13.86
CA ALA A 21 -3.45 4.76 12.79
C ALA A 21 -4.43 4.62 11.62
N GLN A 22 -4.32 5.52 10.64
CA GLN A 22 -5.22 5.49 9.50
C GLN A 22 -4.94 4.17 8.83
N ASP A 23 -5.90 3.24 8.92
CA ASP A 23 -5.82 1.97 8.22
C ASP A 23 -5.53 2.29 6.76
N VAL A 24 -4.44 1.70 6.25
CA VAL A 24 -4.01 1.91 4.87
C VAL A 24 -5.18 1.55 3.97
N THR A 25 -5.65 2.51 3.19
CA THR A 25 -6.80 2.27 2.31
C THR A 25 -6.46 1.17 1.31
N LEU A 26 -7.48 0.43 0.84
CA LEU A 26 -7.29 -0.58 -0.20
C LEU A 26 -6.56 -0.01 -1.42
N GLN A 27 -6.91 1.21 -1.82
CA GLN A 27 -6.28 1.92 -2.93
C GLN A 27 -4.80 2.21 -2.66
N GLU A 28 -4.46 2.68 -1.46
CA GLU A 28 -3.07 2.94 -1.09
C GLU A 28 -2.25 1.65 -1.07
N MET A 29 -2.80 0.56 -0.54
CA MET A 29 -2.15 -0.76 -0.52
C MET A 29 -1.85 -1.26 -1.93
N ILE A 30 -2.82 -1.15 -2.85
CA ILE A 30 -2.64 -1.52 -4.26
C ILE A 30 -1.50 -0.70 -4.88
N LEU A 31 -1.52 0.63 -4.70
CA LEU A 31 -0.49 1.51 -5.25
C LEU A 31 0.90 1.22 -4.70
N ARG A 32 1.01 0.87 -3.41
CA ARG A 32 2.27 0.43 -2.80
C ARG A 32 2.81 -0.85 -3.43
N SER A 33 1.92 -1.73 -3.90
CA SER A 33 2.28 -3.08 -4.32
C SER A 33 2.57 -3.20 -5.82
N LYS A 34 1.80 -2.52 -6.68
CA LYS A 34 1.91 -2.64 -8.15
C LYS A 34 3.32 -2.47 -8.72
N PRO A 35 4.16 -1.49 -8.28
CA PRO A 35 5.51 -1.32 -8.83
C PRO A 35 6.41 -2.55 -8.69
N ALA A 36 6.18 -3.39 -7.68
CA ALA A 36 6.98 -4.59 -7.42
C ALA A 36 6.56 -5.81 -8.25
N VAL A 37 5.44 -5.73 -8.97
CA VAL A 37 4.91 -6.82 -9.81
C VAL A 37 5.43 -6.65 -11.23
N VAL A 38 5.88 -7.75 -11.82
CA VAL A 38 6.60 -7.77 -13.09
C VAL A 38 6.02 -8.81 -14.05
N ILE A 39 6.22 -8.63 -15.35
CA ILE A 39 5.92 -9.65 -16.35
C ILE A 39 7.16 -10.53 -16.47
N VAL A 40 6.99 -11.83 -16.39
CA VAL A 40 8.05 -12.80 -16.69
C VAL A 40 7.79 -13.35 -18.07
N VAL A 41 8.79 -13.31 -18.93
CA VAL A 41 8.71 -13.80 -20.30
C VAL A 41 9.81 -14.84 -20.52
N ALA A 42 9.41 -16.06 -20.83
CA ALA A 42 10.28 -17.15 -21.24
C ALA A 42 10.17 -17.31 -22.76
N GLU A 43 11.30 -17.25 -23.44
CA GLU A 43 11.37 -17.38 -24.90
C GLU A 43 12.31 -18.50 -25.29
N VAL A 44 11.94 -19.24 -26.32
CA VAL A 44 12.84 -20.19 -26.96
C VAL A 44 12.94 -19.80 -28.42
N GLY A 45 14.01 -19.08 -28.71
CA GLY A 45 14.44 -18.75 -30.06
C GLY A 45 15.44 -19.77 -30.58
N GLY A 46 16.04 -19.45 -31.71
CA GLY A 46 17.03 -20.32 -32.30
C GLY A 46 17.35 -19.98 -33.74
N GLN A 47 18.29 -20.73 -34.29
CA GLN A 47 18.61 -20.72 -35.71
C GLN A 47 18.22 -22.07 -36.32
N VAL A 48 17.59 -22.02 -37.49
CA VAL A 48 17.18 -23.20 -38.24
C VAL A 48 17.83 -23.14 -39.61
N THR A 49 18.59 -24.16 -39.97
CA THR A 49 19.14 -24.31 -41.32
C THR A 49 18.26 -25.23 -42.15
N LEU A 50 17.55 -24.65 -43.12
CA LEU A 50 16.64 -25.36 -44.02
C LEU A 50 17.24 -25.46 -45.41
N ARG A 51 16.91 -26.54 -46.13
CA ARG A 51 17.23 -26.65 -47.54
C ARG A 51 16.07 -26.14 -48.38
N CYS A 52 16.10 -24.85 -48.74
CA CYS A 52 15.11 -24.27 -49.65
C CYS A 52 15.66 -24.29 -51.09
N ASP A 53 14.92 -24.86 -52.04
CA ASP A 53 15.29 -24.81 -53.47
C ASP A 53 16.71 -25.32 -53.79
N GLY A 54 17.16 -26.34 -53.06
CA GLY A 54 18.47 -26.97 -53.27
C GLY A 54 19.64 -26.32 -52.54
N ALA A 55 19.46 -25.12 -51.97
CA ALA A 55 20.45 -24.39 -51.17
C ALA A 55 20.11 -24.41 -49.68
N ASP A 56 21.14 -24.49 -48.83
CA ASP A 56 20.96 -24.34 -47.38
C ASP A 56 20.81 -22.84 -47.04
N LYS A 57 19.77 -22.53 -46.27
CA LYS A 57 19.46 -21.19 -45.76
C LYS A 57 19.29 -21.26 -44.25
N THR A 58 20.00 -20.40 -43.53
CA THR A 58 19.85 -20.25 -42.07
C THR A 58 18.87 -19.12 -41.77
N VAL A 59 17.84 -19.42 -41.01
CA VAL A 59 16.75 -18.51 -40.66
C VAL A 59 16.65 -18.41 -39.15
N THR A 60 16.38 -17.21 -38.65
CA THR A 60 16.04 -16.95 -37.25
C THR A 60 14.52 -16.74 -37.16
N PRO A 61 13.72 -17.80 -36.92
CA PRO A 61 12.28 -17.68 -36.82
C PRO A 61 11.85 -16.87 -35.58
N VAL A 62 10.60 -16.40 -35.59
CA VAL A 62 9.97 -15.80 -34.41
C VAL A 62 10.01 -16.83 -33.26
N PRO A 63 10.53 -16.46 -32.08
CA PRO A 63 10.68 -17.38 -30.97
C PRO A 63 9.31 -17.81 -30.42
N TYR A 64 9.25 -19.02 -29.86
CA TYR A 64 8.14 -19.39 -29.01
C TYR A 64 8.22 -18.60 -27.71
N ARG A 65 7.09 -18.06 -27.25
CA ARG A 65 7.03 -17.22 -26.05
C ARG A 65 5.93 -17.70 -25.11
N GLU A 66 6.30 -17.88 -23.85
CA GLU A 66 5.37 -17.93 -22.74
C GLU A 66 5.56 -16.70 -21.85
N SER A 67 4.47 -16.27 -21.23
CA SER A 67 4.51 -15.15 -20.30
C SER A 67 3.59 -15.39 -19.11
N GLY A 68 4.05 -14.92 -17.96
CA GLY A 68 3.28 -14.88 -16.74
C GLY A 68 3.63 -13.65 -15.92
N SER A 69 3.23 -13.67 -14.66
CA SER A 69 3.50 -12.63 -13.69
C SER A 69 4.60 -13.08 -12.73
N GLY A 70 5.19 -12.12 -12.04
CA GLY A 70 6.13 -12.35 -10.96
C GLY A 70 6.17 -11.15 -10.04
N PHE A 71 6.94 -11.23 -8.97
CA PHE A 71 7.14 -10.08 -8.08
C PHE A 71 8.52 -10.08 -7.43
N LEU A 72 8.99 -8.88 -7.12
CA LEU A 72 10.28 -8.62 -6.51
C LEU A 72 10.25 -8.87 -5.00
N LEU A 73 11.13 -9.76 -4.53
CA LEU A 73 11.29 -10.13 -3.12
C LEU A 73 12.35 -9.28 -2.40
N SER A 74 13.33 -8.75 -3.14
CA SER A 74 14.47 -8.01 -2.58
C SER A 74 14.87 -6.87 -3.52
N PRO A 75 15.35 -5.73 -2.96
CA PRO A 75 15.74 -4.57 -3.76
C PRO A 75 16.92 -4.86 -4.69
N ARG A 76 17.65 -5.96 -4.45
CA ARG A 76 18.77 -6.39 -5.30
C ARG A 76 18.34 -7.09 -6.57
N GLY A 77 17.04 -7.25 -6.88
CA GLY A 77 16.59 -7.89 -8.12
C GLY A 77 16.38 -9.41 -8.00
N TRP A 78 15.84 -9.87 -6.87
CA TRP A 78 15.32 -11.24 -6.75
C TRP A 78 13.83 -11.25 -7.08
N VAL A 79 13.43 -12.06 -8.05
CA VAL A 79 12.04 -12.16 -8.53
C VAL A 79 11.52 -13.56 -8.30
N LEU A 80 10.32 -13.68 -7.73
CA LEU A 80 9.60 -14.94 -7.63
C LEU A 80 8.51 -15.03 -8.71
N THR A 81 8.34 -16.22 -9.28
CA THR A 81 7.27 -16.56 -10.21
C THR A 81 6.98 -18.06 -10.11
N ASN A 82 6.07 -18.57 -10.94
CA ASN A 82 5.84 -20.02 -11.02
C ASN A 82 6.90 -20.74 -11.86
N GLY A 83 7.06 -22.03 -11.58
CA GLY A 83 7.93 -22.92 -12.35
C GLY A 83 7.44 -23.09 -13.79
N HIS A 84 6.14 -23.24 -14.00
CA HIS A 84 5.58 -23.41 -15.35
C HIS A 84 5.82 -22.19 -16.24
N VAL A 85 5.83 -20.97 -15.68
CA VAL A 85 6.05 -19.72 -16.44
C VAL A 85 7.43 -19.68 -17.11
N VAL A 86 8.43 -20.36 -16.52
CA VAL A 86 9.79 -20.41 -17.06
C VAL A 86 10.17 -21.80 -17.58
N PHE A 87 9.26 -22.76 -17.52
CA PHE A 87 9.51 -24.17 -17.84
C PHE A 87 10.05 -24.32 -19.26
N VAL A 88 9.45 -23.65 -20.25
CA VAL A 88 9.87 -23.80 -21.65
C VAL A 88 11.30 -23.32 -21.91
N ALA A 89 11.80 -22.33 -21.15
CA ALA A 89 13.17 -21.88 -21.27
C ALA A 89 14.13 -22.71 -20.40
N GLN A 90 13.68 -23.20 -19.24
CA GLN A 90 14.49 -23.96 -18.30
C GLN A 90 14.69 -25.42 -18.74
N GLU A 91 13.62 -26.05 -19.23
CA GLU A 91 13.57 -27.45 -19.69
C GLU A 91 12.84 -27.52 -21.04
N PRO A 92 13.43 -26.96 -22.12
CA PRO A 92 12.77 -26.88 -23.42
C PRO A 92 12.40 -28.28 -23.97
N PRO A 93 11.13 -28.54 -24.31
CA PRO A 93 10.69 -29.79 -24.92
C PRO A 93 11.30 -29.96 -26.33
N ARG A 94 12.55 -30.44 -26.40
CA ARG A 94 13.39 -30.36 -27.61
C ARG A 94 12.69 -30.81 -28.89
N ARG A 95 12.02 -31.98 -28.86
CA ARG A 95 11.34 -32.52 -30.05
C ARG A 95 10.26 -31.58 -30.59
N TRP A 96 9.37 -31.14 -29.72
CA TRP A 96 8.28 -30.24 -30.09
C TRP A 96 8.80 -28.85 -30.48
N MET A 97 9.77 -28.33 -29.72
CA MET A 97 10.34 -27.01 -29.99
C MET A 97 11.09 -26.96 -31.33
N THR A 98 11.89 -27.99 -31.62
CA THR A 98 12.58 -28.13 -32.90
C THR A 98 11.58 -28.16 -34.05
N ALA A 99 10.52 -28.96 -33.94
CA ALA A 99 9.45 -29.01 -34.95
C ALA A 99 8.77 -27.64 -35.14
N HIS A 100 8.46 -26.94 -34.03
CA HIS A 100 7.84 -25.62 -34.06
C HIS A 100 8.72 -24.58 -34.77
N LEU A 101 10.01 -24.52 -34.45
CA LEU A 101 10.93 -23.58 -35.09
C LEU A 101 11.15 -23.91 -36.57
N ILE A 102 11.22 -25.20 -36.94
CA ILE A 102 11.29 -25.63 -38.34
C ILE A 102 10.06 -25.17 -39.11
N GLU A 103 8.86 -25.39 -38.57
CA GLU A 103 7.63 -24.92 -39.19
C GLU A 103 7.66 -23.40 -39.42
N LYS A 104 8.00 -22.62 -38.39
CA LYS A 104 8.06 -21.16 -38.49
C LYS A 104 9.09 -20.69 -39.50
N ALA A 105 10.29 -21.26 -39.48
CA ALA A 105 11.36 -20.93 -40.42
C ALA A 105 10.98 -21.30 -41.87
N PHE A 106 10.37 -22.47 -42.07
CA PHE A 106 9.98 -22.96 -43.39
C PHE A 106 8.85 -22.12 -43.99
N ARG A 107 7.82 -21.79 -43.19
CA ARG A 107 6.73 -20.92 -43.62
C ARG A 107 7.23 -19.51 -43.97
N ALA A 108 8.22 -19.00 -43.24
CA ALA A 108 8.78 -17.67 -43.50
C ALA A 108 9.65 -17.63 -44.77
N GLU A 109 10.50 -18.63 -44.99
CA GLU A 109 11.58 -18.54 -46.00
C GLU A 109 11.39 -19.47 -47.21
N CYS A 110 11.03 -20.75 -47.01
CA CYS A 110 10.95 -21.72 -48.11
C CYS A 110 9.57 -21.75 -48.78
N LEU A 111 8.49 -21.63 -48.00
CA LEU A 111 7.12 -21.84 -48.46
C LEU A 111 6.70 -20.85 -49.57
N PRO A 112 6.95 -19.53 -49.48
CA PRO A 112 6.51 -18.60 -50.53
C PRO A 112 7.10 -18.91 -51.90
N GLY A 113 8.38 -19.31 -51.97
CA GLY A 113 9.03 -19.71 -53.22
C GLY A 113 8.44 -21.00 -53.81
N LEU A 114 8.13 -21.98 -52.96
CA LEU A 114 7.50 -23.23 -53.37
C LEU A 114 6.05 -23.07 -53.84
N LEU A 115 5.31 -22.12 -53.27
CA LEU A 115 3.95 -21.79 -53.70
C LEU A 115 3.97 -21.04 -55.04
N SER A 116 4.85 -20.05 -55.17
CA SER A 116 5.00 -19.27 -56.42
C SER A 116 5.34 -20.16 -57.62
N LYS A 117 6.24 -21.14 -57.46
CA LYS A 117 6.56 -22.13 -58.50
C LYS A 117 5.37 -23.00 -58.92
N ARG A 118 4.37 -23.14 -58.05
CA ARG A 118 3.12 -23.88 -58.31
C ARG A 118 1.97 -22.97 -58.76
N GLY A 119 2.24 -21.66 -58.93
CA GLY A 119 1.21 -20.68 -59.28
C GLY A 119 0.18 -20.47 -58.17
N LEU A 120 0.55 -20.68 -56.90
CA LEU A 120 -0.31 -20.51 -55.74
C LEU A 120 0.12 -19.29 -54.91
N ALA A 121 -0.84 -18.57 -54.36
CA ALA A 121 -0.64 -17.58 -53.30
C ALA A 121 -0.82 -18.23 -51.91
N PRO A 122 -0.21 -17.66 -50.85
CA PRO A 122 -0.44 -18.11 -49.48
C PRO A 122 -1.93 -18.05 -49.10
N GLY A 123 -2.46 -19.16 -48.58
CA GLY A 123 -3.87 -19.32 -48.22
C GLY A 123 -4.76 -19.90 -49.32
N ASP A 124 -4.27 -20.00 -50.57
CA ASP A 124 -5.07 -20.53 -51.69
C ASP A 124 -5.44 -22.01 -51.48
N ARG A 125 -4.49 -22.81 -50.95
CA ARG A 125 -4.66 -24.24 -50.66
C ARG A 125 -3.97 -24.63 -49.34
N PRO A 126 -4.64 -24.42 -48.19
CA PRO A 126 -4.08 -24.72 -46.87
C PRO A 126 -3.63 -26.17 -46.71
N GLU A 127 -4.30 -27.12 -47.36
CA GLU A 127 -4.00 -28.55 -47.26
C GLU A 127 -2.65 -28.88 -47.90
N VAL A 128 -2.33 -28.19 -49.01
CA VAL A 128 -1.05 -28.32 -49.72
C VAL A 128 0.06 -27.68 -48.90
N GLU A 129 -0.18 -26.49 -48.34
CA GLU A 129 0.78 -25.82 -47.46
C GLU A 129 1.12 -26.66 -46.23
N ASP A 130 0.12 -27.18 -45.54
CA ASP A 130 0.31 -28.01 -44.35
C ASP A 130 0.96 -29.37 -44.70
N GLY A 131 0.74 -29.88 -45.92
CA GLY A 131 1.49 -31.02 -46.44
C GLY A 131 2.99 -30.73 -46.56
N LEU A 132 3.34 -29.60 -47.20
CA LEU A 132 4.74 -29.18 -47.39
C LEU A 132 5.45 -28.88 -46.08
N VAL A 133 4.75 -28.25 -45.15
CA VAL A 133 5.28 -27.95 -43.80
C VAL A 133 5.53 -29.24 -43.04
N ARG A 134 4.60 -30.19 -43.04
CA ARG A 134 4.79 -31.51 -42.40
C ARG A 134 5.98 -32.26 -42.99
N GLU A 135 6.14 -32.25 -44.32
CA GLU A 135 7.29 -32.85 -44.99
C GLU A 135 8.60 -32.17 -44.58
N ALA A 136 8.63 -30.83 -44.51
CA ALA A 136 9.80 -30.07 -44.07
C ALA A 136 10.19 -30.39 -42.61
N VAL A 137 9.21 -30.47 -41.71
CA VAL A 137 9.43 -30.85 -40.30
C VAL A 137 9.95 -32.29 -40.19
N ALA A 138 9.42 -33.22 -40.99
CA ALA A 138 9.85 -34.61 -40.96
C ALA A 138 11.24 -34.84 -41.60
N SER A 139 11.60 -34.05 -42.61
CA SER A 139 12.84 -34.20 -43.39
C SER A 139 14.03 -33.40 -42.84
N THR A 140 13.78 -32.38 -42.00
CA THR A 140 14.85 -31.55 -41.42
C THR A 140 15.45 -32.22 -40.17
N PRO A 141 16.75 -32.57 -40.18
CA PRO A 141 17.41 -33.13 -39.01
C PRO A 141 17.46 -32.16 -37.83
N ALA A 142 17.37 -32.70 -36.60
CA ALA A 142 17.31 -31.88 -35.39
C ALA A 142 18.63 -31.13 -35.06
N ASP A 143 19.77 -31.60 -35.57
CA ASP A 143 21.09 -30.96 -35.43
C ASP A 143 21.22 -29.69 -36.30
N ARG A 144 20.32 -29.50 -37.27
CA ARG A 144 20.19 -28.24 -38.02
C ARG A 144 19.39 -27.17 -37.28
N VAL A 145 19.05 -27.41 -36.02
CA VAL A 145 18.30 -26.47 -35.17
C VAL A 145 19.07 -26.20 -33.88
N THR A 146 19.48 -24.95 -33.72
CA THR A 146 20.05 -24.44 -32.46
C THR A 146 18.94 -23.82 -31.65
N LEU A 147 18.75 -24.26 -30.40
CA LEU A 147 17.79 -23.65 -29.47
C LEU A 147 18.52 -22.65 -28.56
N GLU A 148 17.94 -21.46 -28.44
CA GLU A 148 18.45 -20.35 -27.62
C GLU A 148 17.36 -19.92 -26.61
N PRO A 149 17.21 -20.66 -25.49
CA PRO A 149 16.24 -20.30 -24.47
C PRO A 149 16.71 -19.07 -23.67
N THR A 150 15.79 -18.15 -23.41
CA THR A 150 16.05 -16.95 -22.61
C THR A 150 14.89 -16.68 -21.66
N VAL A 151 15.20 -16.10 -20.50
CA VAL A 151 14.20 -15.61 -19.54
C VAL A 151 14.46 -14.13 -19.33
N SER A 152 13.38 -13.36 -19.27
CA SER A 152 13.44 -11.92 -19.04
C SER A 152 12.30 -11.45 -18.16
N VAL A 153 12.53 -10.33 -17.50
CA VAL A 153 11.59 -9.67 -16.60
C VAL A 153 11.29 -8.29 -17.16
N ILE A 154 10.02 -7.95 -17.34
CA ILE A 154 9.58 -6.62 -17.79
C ILE A 154 8.95 -5.92 -16.60
N LEU A 155 9.47 -4.74 -16.26
CA LEU A 155 8.97 -3.91 -15.17
C LEU A 155 7.75 -3.07 -15.59
N GLN A 156 7.08 -2.45 -14.62
CA GLN A 156 5.90 -1.60 -14.88
C GLN A 156 6.17 -0.38 -15.79
N ASN A 157 7.42 0.06 -15.90
CA ASN A 157 7.84 1.12 -16.82
C ASN A 157 8.19 0.60 -18.22
N GLY A 158 7.98 -0.70 -18.50
CA GLY A 158 8.32 -1.34 -19.76
C GLY A 158 9.79 -1.74 -19.92
N MET A 159 10.66 -1.45 -18.95
CA MET A 159 12.06 -1.85 -19.01
C MET A 159 12.18 -3.37 -18.95
N ARG A 160 12.84 -3.96 -19.95
CA ARG A 160 13.11 -5.40 -20.04
C ARG A 160 14.51 -5.72 -19.53
N LEU A 161 14.59 -6.60 -18.54
CA LEU A 161 15.81 -7.06 -17.91
C LEU A 161 16.04 -8.54 -18.23
N ALA A 162 17.26 -8.91 -18.59
CA ALA A 162 17.65 -10.32 -18.70
C ALA A 162 17.63 -10.96 -17.30
N ALA A 163 17.08 -12.17 -17.22
CA ALA A 163 16.93 -12.89 -15.96
C ALA A 163 17.57 -14.28 -16.04
N ARG A 164 18.19 -14.71 -14.94
CA ARG A 164 18.73 -16.06 -14.78
C ARG A 164 17.88 -16.83 -13.77
N VAL A 165 17.56 -18.09 -14.05
CA VAL A 165 16.88 -18.96 -13.10
C VAL A 165 17.90 -19.40 -12.04
N ALA A 166 17.71 -18.96 -10.80
CA ALA A 166 18.61 -19.26 -9.69
C ALA A 166 18.17 -20.50 -8.89
N LYS A 167 16.85 -20.72 -8.80
CA LYS A 167 16.27 -21.93 -8.21
C LYS A 167 14.99 -22.27 -8.95
N TYR A 168 14.78 -23.55 -9.19
CA TYR A 168 13.65 -24.04 -9.97
C TYR A 168 12.99 -25.21 -9.27
N SER A 169 11.66 -25.22 -9.31
CA SER A 169 10.84 -26.33 -8.85
C SER A 169 9.73 -26.55 -9.88
N ALA A 170 9.75 -27.73 -10.52
CA ALA A 170 8.85 -28.08 -11.60
C ALA A 170 7.35 -28.00 -11.20
N PRO A 171 6.44 -27.90 -12.17
CA PRO A 171 5.00 -27.96 -11.91
C PRO A 171 4.59 -29.34 -11.40
N ALA A 172 3.54 -29.40 -10.58
CA ALA A 172 2.99 -30.65 -10.04
C ALA A 172 2.24 -31.53 -11.09
N GLY A 173 2.45 -31.30 -12.39
CA GLY A 173 1.67 -31.89 -13.48
C GLY A 173 2.43 -32.80 -14.46
N GLY A 174 3.74 -32.99 -14.31
CA GLY A 174 4.54 -33.92 -15.12
C GLY A 174 4.77 -35.27 -14.44
N ASP A 175 5.33 -36.25 -15.16
CA ASP A 175 5.52 -37.66 -14.73
C ASP A 175 6.23 -37.85 -13.36
N ALA A 176 6.99 -36.85 -12.89
CA ALA A 176 7.73 -36.87 -11.62
C ALA A 176 6.98 -36.26 -10.42
N MET A 177 5.78 -35.67 -10.61
CA MET A 177 4.80 -35.25 -9.58
C MET A 177 5.36 -34.79 -8.22
N SER A 178 6.35 -33.88 -8.17
CA SER A 178 7.04 -33.56 -6.89
C SER A 178 7.43 -32.11 -6.68
N GLY A 179 7.25 -31.22 -7.67
CA GLY A 179 7.64 -29.82 -7.53
C GLY A 179 6.50 -28.92 -7.03
N ARG A 180 6.88 -27.81 -6.37
CA ARG A 180 6.00 -26.76 -5.81
C ARG A 180 5.61 -25.68 -6.81
N ASP A 181 5.86 -25.87 -8.11
CA ASP A 181 5.60 -24.87 -9.17
C ASP A 181 6.13 -23.45 -8.86
N LEU A 182 7.39 -23.35 -8.45
CA LEU A 182 8.05 -22.08 -8.10
C LEU A 182 9.38 -21.93 -8.83
N ALA A 183 9.68 -20.70 -9.25
CA ALA A 183 10.97 -20.33 -9.78
C ALA A 183 11.47 -19.03 -9.13
N LEU A 184 12.74 -19.02 -8.75
CA LEU A 184 13.46 -17.83 -8.29
C LEU A 184 14.36 -17.34 -9.41
N LEU A 185 14.15 -16.10 -9.83
CA LEU A 185 14.92 -15.44 -10.87
C LEU A 185 15.84 -14.38 -10.28
N ARG A 186 16.97 -14.18 -10.95
CA ARG A 186 17.95 -13.14 -10.66
C ARG A 186 18.04 -12.17 -11.83
N VAL A 187 17.81 -10.88 -11.55
CA VAL A 187 18.08 -9.78 -12.49
C VAL A 187 19.14 -8.86 -11.90
N GLU A 188 19.93 -8.22 -12.77
CA GLU A 188 20.91 -7.23 -12.35
C GLU A 188 20.24 -5.87 -12.18
N ALA A 189 19.80 -5.58 -10.96
CA ALA A 189 19.16 -4.32 -10.59
C ALA A 189 19.40 -3.98 -9.10
N ALA A 190 19.20 -2.72 -8.73
CA ALA A 190 19.33 -2.23 -7.36
C ALA A 190 18.16 -1.30 -7.01
N ASP A 191 17.89 -1.16 -5.71
CA ASP A 191 16.81 -0.33 -5.17
C ASP A 191 15.42 -0.62 -5.76
N MET A 192 15.21 -1.86 -6.17
CA MET A 192 13.96 -2.27 -6.80
C MET A 192 12.78 -2.20 -5.81
N PRO A 193 11.56 -1.91 -6.28
CA PRO A 193 10.36 -2.08 -5.47
C PRO A 193 10.25 -3.53 -4.99
N THR A 194 9.78 -3.75 -3.77
CA THR A 194 9.66 -5.09 -3.17
C THR A 194 8.35 -5.30 -2.44
N LEU A 195 7.93 -6.56 -2.35
CA LEU A 195 6.79 -6.97 -1.53
C LEU A 195 7.24 -7.83 -0.35
N PRO A 196 6.78 -7.51 0.87
CA PRO A 196 7.07 -8.34 2.03
C PRO A 196 6.27 -9.64 1.97
N LEU A 197 6.89 -10.76 2.38
CA LEU A 197 6.17 -12.01 2.60
C LEU A 197 5.41 -11.95 3.93
N GLY A 198 4.11 -12.18 3.87
CA GLY A 198 3.24 -12.36 5.03
C GLY A 198 3.27 -13.80 5.55
N ASP A 199 2.41 -14.08 6.53
CA ASP A 199 2.16 -15.42 7.04
C ASP A 199 0.84 -15.96 6.49
N SER A 200 0.91 -17.01 5.67
CA SER A 200 -0.27 -17.69 5.15
C SER A 200 -0.99 -18.54 6.18
N GLY A 201 -0.32 -18.91 7.28
CA GLY A 201 -0.90 -19.72 8.36
C GLY A 201 -1.94 -18.98 9.20
N THR A 202 -1.97 -17.64 9.11
CA THR A 202 -2.98 -16.82 9.80
C THR A 202 -4.26 -16.64 8.99
N LEU A 203 -4.28 -17.06 7.73
CA LEU A 203 -5.44 -16.91 6.85
C LEU A 203 -6.61 -17.77 7.33
N LYS A 204 -7.81 -17.24 7.17
CA LYS A 204 -9.09 -17.90 7.44
C LYS A 204 -9.98 -17.85 6.20
N ILE A 205 -10.93 -18.79 6.11
CA ILE A 205 -11.96 -18.74 5.08
C ILE A 205 -12.71 -17.40 5.20
N GLY A 206 -12.88 -16.70 4.08
CA GLY A 206 -13.48 -15.36 4.01
C GLY A 206 -12.48 -14.20 4.11
N ASP A 207 -11.20 -14.44 4.45
CA ASP A 207 -10.20 -13.38 4.44
C ASP A 207 -10.00 -12.82 3.04
N LYS A 208 -10.01 -11.48 2.94
CA LYS A 208 -9.90 -10.78 1.65
C LYS A 208 -8.50 -10.93 1.08
N LEU A 209 -8.46 -11.23 -0.22
CA LEU A 209 -7.24 -11.31 -1.02
C LEU A 209 -7.29 -10.29 -2.15
N VAL A 210 -6.13 -9.73 -2.45
CA VAL A 210 -5.89 -8.92 -3.63
C VAL A 210 -4.81 -9.60 -4.47
N ILE A 211 -5.14 -9.97 -5.70
CA ILE A 211 -4.18 -10.54 -6.62
C ILE A 211 -3.78 -9.49 -7.63
N VAL A 212 -2.47 -9.38 -7.87
CA VAL A 212 -1.90 -8.42 -8.79
C VAL A 212 -1.09 -9.17 -9.83
N GLY A 213 -1.31 -8.89 -11.10
CA GLY A 213 -0.63 -9.60 -12.19
C GLY A 213 -0.98 -9.04 -13.56
N PHE A 214 -0.60 -9.77 -14.60
CA PHE A 214 -0.74 -9.36 -15.98
C PHE A 214 -1.54 -10.41 -16.76
N PRO A 215 -2.83 -10.18 -17.01
CA PRO A 215 -3.59 -11.06 -17.87
C PRO A 215 -2.95 -11.12 -19.25
N GLY A 216 -2.77 -12.32 -19.81
CA GLY A 216 -2.06 -12.53 -21.07
C GLY A 216 -2.70 -11.79 -22.24
N VAL A 217 -4.02 -11.59 -22.20
CA VAL A 217 -4.78 -10.83 -23.20
C VAL A 217 -4.36 -9.36 -23.28
N VAL A 218 -3.86 -8.78 -22.19
CA VAL A 218 -3.46 -7.37 -22.14
C VAL A 218 -2.26 -7.12 -23.05
N MET A 219 -1.31 -8.05 -23.13
CA MET A 219 -0.11 -7.90 -23.96
C MET A 219 -0.41 -7.84 -25.46
N SER A 220 -1.44 -8.55 -25.92
CA SER A 220 -1.86 -8.58 -27.33
C SER A 220 -3.04 -7.66 -27.64
N HIS A 221 -3.59 -6.92 -26.66
CA HIS A 221 -4.80 -6.14 -26.86
C HIS A 221 -4.60 -4.98 -27.85
N GLU A 222 -5.34 -4.96 -28.96
CA GLU A 222 -5.13 -4.01 -30.07
C GLU A 222 -5.40 -2.55 -29.68
N LEU A 223 -6.36 -2.33 -28.78
CA LEU A 223 -6.79 -0.98 -28.36
C LEU A 223 -5.93 -0.35 -27.25
N LEU A 224 -5.00 -1.09 -26.64
CA LEU A 224 -4.21 -0.58 -25.50
C LEU A 224 -2.85 -0.03 -25.94
N SER A 225 -2.45 1.11 -25.37
CA SER A 225 -1.11 1.65 -25.56
C SER A 225 -0.04 0.73 -24.93
N ALA A 226 1.20 0.80 -25.43
CA ALA A 226 2.30 0.00 -24.88
C ALA A 226 2.49 0.20 -23.35
N SER A 227 2.30 1.43 -22.86
CA SER A 227 2.38 1.74 -21.43
C SER A 227 1.20 1.20 -20.61
N ALA A 228 0.02 1.06 -21.21
CA ALA A 228 -1.12 0.41 -20.56
C ALA A 228 -0.92 -1.11 -20.48
N LYS A 229 -0.26 -1.70 -21.48
CA LYS A 229 0.04 -3.14 -21.51
C LYS A 229 1.06 -3.57 -20.45
N ALA A 230 1.96 -2.67 -20.08
CA ALA A 230 2.95 -2.87 -19.03
C ALA A 230 2.42 -2.59 -17.61
N GLN A 231 1.12 -2.31 -17.45
CA GLN A 231 0.52 -2.10 -16.12
C GLN A 231 -0.13 -3.37 -15.58
N ALA A 232 0.14 -3.68 -14.31
CA ALA A 232 -0.53 -4.78 -13.65
C ALA A 232 -2.05 -4.52 -13.48
N SER A 233 -2.85 -5.54 -13.74
CA SER A 233 -4.25 -5.65 -13.35
C SER A 233 -4.38 -6.13 -11.91
N VAL A 234 -5.51 -5.81 -11.30
CA VAL A 234 -5.82 -6.17 -9.91
C VAL A 234 -7.16 -6.88 -9.87
N THR A 235 -7.20 -8.05 -9.23
CA THR A 235 -8.44 -8.78 -8.94
C THR A 235 -8.62 -8.94 -7.44
N HIS A 236 -9.88 -9.04 -7.03
CA HIS A 236 -10.28 -9.18 -5.64
C HIS A 236 -11.01 -10.50 -5.45
N GLY A 237 -10.81 -11.10 -4.28
CA GLY A 237 -11.58 -12.26 -3.84
C GLY A 237 -11.32 -12.52 -2.36
N ALA A 238 -11.62 -13.73 -1.93
CA ALA A 238 -11.42 -14.20 -0.58
C ALA A 238 -10.87 -15.62 -0.57
N VAL A 239 -10.31 -16.02 0.56
CA VAL A 239 -9.97 -17.41 0.83
C VAL A 239 -11.26 -18.24 0.84
N SER A 240 -11.40 -19.15 -0.11
CA SER A 240 -12.57 -20.03 -0.25
C SER A 240 -12.35 -21.40 0.39
N GLY A 241 -11.10 -21.79 0.66
CA GLY A 241 -10.79 -23.06 1.29
C GLY A 241 -9.32 -23.38 1.37
N PHE A 242 -8.98 -24.40 2.15
CA PHE A 242 -7.64 -24.97 2.25
C PHE A 242 -7.69 -26.39 1.68
N LYS A 243 -6.84 -26.68 0.71
CA LYS A 243 -6.83 -27.93 -0.06
C LYS A 243 -5.40 -28.45 -0.18
N GLN A 244 -5.26 -29.61 -0.81
CA GLN A 244 -3.97 -30.18 -1.18
C GLN A 244 -3.97 -30.47 -2.68
N ASP A 245 -2.81 -30.31 -3.32
CA ASP A 245 -2.61 -30.74 -4.69
C ASP A 245 -2.39 -32.27 -4.77
N ARG A 246 -2.14 -32.80 -5.98
CA ARG A 246 -1.91 -34.24 -6.18
C ARG A 246 -0.63 -34.75 -5.52
N ALA A 247 0.32 -33.87 -5.19
CA ALA A 247 1.55 -34.19 -4.47
C ALA A 247 1.40 -33.99 -2.95
N ASN A 248 0.16 -33.87 -2.45
CA ASN A 248 -0.19 -33.59 -1.06
C ASN A 248 0.39 -32.26 -0.53
N GLN A 249 0.75 -31.32 -1.40
CA GLN A 249 1.22 -30.01 -0.98
C GLN A 249 0.03 -29.09 -0.65
N PRO A 250 0.12 -28.29 0.42
CA PRO A 250 -0.95 -27.38 0.79
C PRO A 250 -1.13 -26.30 -0.26
N VAL A 251 -2.37 -26.07 -0.67
CA VAL A 251 -2.78 -24.98 -1.56
C VAL A 251 -3.99 -24.26 -0.96
N ILE A 252 -4.11 -22.96 -1.21
CA ILE A 252 -5.23 -22.16 -0.74
C ILE A 252 -6.14 -21.87 -1.93
N GLN A 253 -7.41 -22.24 -1.80
CA GLN A 253 -8.44 -21.94 -2.79
C GLN A 253 -8.91 -20.49 -2.62
N THR A 254 -9.12 -19.80 -3.74
CA THR A 254 -9.65 -18.43 -3.79
C THR A 254 -10.72 -18.32 -4.87
N ASP A 255 -11.68 -17.44 -4.62
CA ASP A 255 -12.73 -17.08 -5.59
C ASP A 255 -12.33 -15.87 -6.47
N ALA A 256 -11.16 -15.28 -6.20
CA ALA A 256 -10.66 -14.17 -6.99
C ALA A 256 -10.54 -14.56 -8.45
N ALA A 257 -10.99 -13.67 -9.33
CA ALA A 257 -10.88 -13.86 -10.78
C ALA A 257 -9.41 -14.11 -11.16
N ALA A 258 -9.19 -15.19 -11.88
CA ALA A 258 -7.89 -15.59 -12.39
C ALA A 258 -8.01 -15.95 -13.87
N GLU A 259 -7.08 -15.41 -14.65
CA GLU A 259 -6.98 -15.63 -16.08
C GLU A 259 -5.55 -16.05 -16.44
N ALA A 260 -5.38 -16.62 -17.62
CA ALA A 260 -4.04 -16.94 -18.14
C ALA A 260 -3.16 -15.67 -18.09
N GLY A 261 -1.93 -15.80 -17.60
CA GLY A 261 -0.96 -14.70 -17.44
C GLY A 261 -0.83 -14.15 -16.01
N ILE A 262 -1.85 -14.29 -15.15
CA ILE A 262 -1.75 -13.87 -13.73
C ILE A 262 -0.92 -14.86 -12.89
N SER A 263 -0.70 -16.09 -13.39
CA SER A 263 0.17 -17.09 -12.77
C SER A 263 1.57 -16.52 -12.47
N GLY A 264 2.03 -16.74 -11.24
CA GLY A 264 3.27 -16.22 -10.67
C GLY A 264 3.11 -14.87 -9.98
N GLY A 265 1.95 -14.22 -10.13
CA GLY A 265 1.61 -12.97 -9.44
C GLY A 265 1.35 -13.16 -7.93
N PRO A 266 1.60 -12.14 -7.12
CA PRO A 266 1.38 -12.20 -5.68
C PRO A 266 -0.12 -12.14 -5.31
N ALA A 267 -0.51 -12.94 -4.33
CA ALA A 267 -1.76 -12.79 -3.59
C ALA A 267 -1.47 -12.08 -2.26
N LEU A 268 -2.07 -10.91 -2.07
CA LEU A 268 -1.85 -9.99 -0.96
C LEU A 268 -2.99 -10.04 0.04
N ASN A 269 -2.66 -9.95 1.33
CA ASN A 269 -3.64 -9.66 2.37
C ASN A 269 -3.96 -8.14 2.43
N THR A 270 -4.86 -7.75 3.34
CA THR A 270 -5.25 -6.33 3.52
C THR A 270 -4.11 -5.43 3.99
N ALA A 271 -3.03 -5.98 4.54
CA ALA A 271 -1.83 -5.24 4.92
C ALA A 271 -0.83 -5.06 3.75
N GLY A 272 -1.11 -5.62 2.58
CA GLY A 272 -0.21 -5.58 1.41
C GLY A 272 0.97 -6.55 1.51
N ALA A 273 0.89 -7.55 2.39
CA ALA A 273 1.89 -8.62 2.48
C ALA A 273 1.48 -9.83 1.64
N VAL A 274 2.45 -10.46 0.98
CA VAL A 274 2.23 -11.63 0.12
C VAL A 274 1.95 -12.85 0.98
N VAL A 275 0.73 -13.37 0.88
CA VAL A 275 0.28 -14.59 1.56
C VAL A 275 0.21 -15.80 0.63
N GLY A 276 0.41 -15.59 -0.68
CA GLY A 276 0.63 -16.68 -1.61
C GLY A 276 1.00 -16.24 -3.02
N VAL A 277 1.19 -17.20 -3.91
CA VAL A 277 1.53 -17.01 -5.33
C VAL A 277 0.44 -17.65 -6.18
N MET A 278 -0.20 -16.89 -7.06
CA MET A 278 -1.19 -17.43 -7.99
C MET A 278 -0.55 -18.49 -8.87
N THR A 279 -1.17 -19.68 -9.03
CA THR A 279 -0.57 -20.79 -9.80
C THR A 279 -1.50 -21.31 -10.90
N PHE A 280 -2.54 -22.07 -10.55
CA PHE A 280 -3.40 -22.75 -11.50
C PHE A 280 -4.87 -22.35 -11.36
N VAL A 281 -5.50 -22.23 -12.53
CA VAL A 281 -6.94 -22.05 -12.73
C VAL A 281 -7.52 -23.41 -13.09
N THR A 282 -8.68 -23.74 -12.54
CA THR A 282 -9.33 -25.01 -12.86
C THR A 282 -9.96 -24.93 -14.25
N GLN A 283 -9.68 -25.91 -15.11
CA GLN A 283 -10.29 -26.03 -16.43
C GLN A 283 -11.34 -27.15 -16.40
N GLY A 284 -12.56 -26.86 -16.83
CA GLY A 284 -13.65 -27.84 -17.02
C GLY A 284 -14.02 -28.02 -18.49
N GLU A 285 -15.01 -28.87 -18.78
CA GLU A 285 -15.47 -29.16 -20.15
C GLU A 285 -15.96 -27.92 -20.93
N GLY A 286 -16.32 -26.83 -20.22
CA GLY A 286 -16.73 -25.54 -20.79
C GLY A 286 -15.69 -24.42 -20.68
N GLY A 287 -14.44 -24.71 -20.31
CA GLY A 287 -13.37 -23.73 -20.10
C GLY A 287 -13.05 -23.46 -18.63
N ALA A 288 -12.43 -22.31 -18.34
CA ALA A 288 -11.99 -21.96 -17.00
C ALA A 288 -13.16 -21.88 -16.00
N VAL A 289 -13.09 -22.65 -14.92
CA VAL A 289 -14.06 -22.63 -13.82
C VAL A 289 -13.77 -21.42 -12.94
N GLN A 290 -14.59 -20.38 -13.09
CA GLN A 290 -14.49 -19.18 -12.26
C GLN A 290 -14.81 -19.51 -10.78
N GLY A 291 -14.09 -18.85 -9.87
CA GLY A 291 -14.28 -19.04 -8.43
C GLY A 291 -13.60 -20.28 -7.82
N PHE A 292 -12.86 -21.06 -8.63
CA PHE A 292 -12.16 -22.26 -8.18
C PHE A 292 -10.67 -22.21 -8.59
N ASN A 293 -9.97 -21.24 -8.03
CA ASN A 293 -8.57 -20.91 -8.31
C ASN A 293 -7.69 -21.19 -7.10
N PHE A 294 -6.38 -21.35 -7.33
CA PHE A 294 -5.46 -21.75 -6.28
C PHE A 294 -4.20 -20.89 -6.21
N ILE A 295 -3.76 -20.63 -4.97
CA ILE A 295 -2.50 -19.96 -4.66
C ILE A 295 -1.59 -20.90 -3.85
N ILE A 296 -0.29 -20.85 -4.13
CA ILE A 296 0.76 -21.49 -3.34
C ILE A 296 0.96 -20.67 -2.06
N PRO A 297 0.81 -21.23 -0.85
CA PRO A 297 0.92 -20.48 0.40
C PRO A 297 2.30 -19.84 0.59
N SER A 298 2.38 -18.67 1.24
CA SER A 298 3.67 -18.03 1.53
C SER A 298 4.58 -18.89 2.42
N ALA A 299 4.03 -19.77 3.26
CA ALA A 299 4.79 -20.80 3.97
C ALA A 299 5.60 -21.68 3.00
N ALA A 300 4.99 -22.12 1.90
CA ALA A 300 5.66 -22.93 0.89
C ALA A 300 6.73 -22.14 0.12
N VAL A 301 6.50 -20.85 -0.09
CA VAL A 301 7.51 -19.94 -0.65
C VAL A 301 8.71 -19.82 0.29
N ARG A 302 8.51 -19.63 1.59
CA ARG A 302 9.61 -19.53 2.57
C ARG A 302 10.48 -20.77 2.58
N ASP A 303 9.86 -21.94 2.61
CA ASP A 303 10.56 -23.21 2.50
C ASP A 303 11.34 -23.33 1.18
N PHE A 304 10.73 -22.92 0.05
CA PHE A 304 11.40 -22.92 -1.26
C PHE A 304 12.60 -21.97 -1.28
N LEU A 305 12.54 -20.83 -0.58
CA LEU A 305 13.65 -19.88 -0.47
C LEU A 305 14.74 -20.34 0.52
N SER A 306 14.50 -21.39 1.31
CA SER A 306 15.50 -21.94 2.22
C SER A 306 16.78 -22.34 1.47
N GLY A 307 17.93 -21.99 2.04
CA GLY A 307 19.25 -22.20 1.46
C GLY A 307 19.65 -21.22 0.34
N THR A 308 18.85 -20.18 0.08
CA THR A 308 19.20 -19.11 -0.87
C THR A 308 19.77 -17.88 -0.16
N THR A 309 20.42 -16.98 -0.91
CA THR A 309 20.98 -15.72 -0.40
C THR A 309 19.98 -14.56 -0.41
N VAL A 310 18.67 -14.86 -0.50
CA VAL A 310 17.63 -13.82 -0.60
C VAL A 310 17.41 -13.19 0.78
N ALA A 311 17.70 -11.90 0.91
CA ALA A 311 17.36 -11.11 2.09
C ALA A 311 15.94 -10.52 1.95
N LEU A 312 15.00 -11.00 2.75
CA LEU A 312 13.58 -10.63 2.68
C LEU A 312 13.23 -9.37 3.48
N ASP A 313 14.13 -8.92 4.35
CA ASP A 313 13.99 -7.77 5.26
C ASP A 313 14.78 -6.54 4.79
N GLU A 314 15.44 -6.63 3.63
CA GLU A 314 16.26 -5.55 3.11
C GLU A 314 15.39 -4.35 2.67
N SER A 315 15.71 -3.17 3.20
CA SER A 315 14.99 -1.95 2.88
C SER A 315 15.27 -1.48 1.45
N SER A 316 14.21 -1.26 0.66
CA SER A 316 14.29 -0.62 -0.66
C SER A 316 14.15 0.90 -0.54
N ARG A 317 15.11 1.66 -1.11
CA ARG A 317 14.98 3.13 -1.21
C ARG A 317 13.74 3.53 -2.00
N PHE A 318 13.38 2.77 -3.03
CA PHE A 318 12.16 2.99 -3.79
C PHE A 318 10.93 2.82 -2.90
N ASN A 319 10.84 1.73 -2.12
CA ASN A 319 9.72 1.53 -1.19
C ASN A 319 9.64 2.69 -0.19
N THR A 320 10.77 3.14 0.37
CA THR A 320 10.79 4.26 1.32
C THR A 320 10.25 5.54 0.70
N ALA A 321 10.74 5.92 -0.48
CA ALA A 321 10.31 7.12 -1.19
C ALA A 321 8.83 7.03 -1.61
N TRP A 322 8.44 5.91 -2.22
CA TRP A 322 7.09 5.71 -2.73
C TRP A 322 6.05 5.64 -1.61
N GLN A 323 6.32 4.93 -0.53
CA GLN A 323 5.40 4.88 0.61
C GLN A 323 5.31 6.22 1.32
N ALA A 324 6.40 7.00 1.42
CA ALA A 324 6.36 8.35 1.96
C ALA A 324 5.49 9.28 1.09
N ALA A 325 5.65 9.22 -0.23
CA ALA A 325 4.82 9.93 -1.19
C ALA A 325 3.33 9.61 -1.00
N LEU A 326 2.98 8.32 -0.97
CA LEU A 326 1.59 7.89 -0.85
C LEU A 326 0.98 8.29 0.49
N ARG A 327 1.70 8.15 1.61
CA ARG A 327 1.22 8.61 2.92
C ARG A 327 0.86 10.09 2.91
N ASP A 328 1.73 10.94 2.34
CA ASP A 328 1.47 12.37 2.25
C ASP A 328 0.32 12.67 1.27
N PHE A 329 0.27 11.98 0.13
CA PHE A 329 -0.80 12.12 -0.85
C PHE A 329 -2.18 11.78 -0.25
N PHE A 330 -2.33 10.61 0.36
CA PHE A 330 -3.61 10.17 0.95
C PHE A 330 -3.99 10.96 2.21
N SER A 331 -3.01 11.59 2.89
CA SER A 331 -3.27 12.54 3.98
C SER A 331 -3.63 13.96 3.50
N GLY A 332 -3.71 14.21 2.19
CA GLY A 332 -3.98 15.54 1.63
C GLY A 332 -2.81 16.52 1.72
N ARG A 333 -1.58 16.06 2.00
CA ARG A 333 -0.36 16.86 2.07
C ARG A 333 0.39 16.83 0.73
N TYR A 334 -0.27 17.25 -0.35
CA TYR A 334 0.24 17.10 -1.71
C TYR A 334 1.60 17.78 -1.95
N SER A 335 1.81 18.98 -1.40
CA SER A 335 3.11 19.67 -1.51
C SER A 335 4.27 18.89 -0.88
N ARG A 336 4.01 18.13 0.19
CA ARG A 336 5.03 17.29 0.84
C ARG A 336 5.30 16.01 0.06
N ALA A 337 4.31 15.49 -0.66
CA ALA A 337 4.47 14.30 -1.49
C ALA A 337 5.41 14.53 -2.68
N ALA A 338 5.61 15.78 -3.13
CA ALA A 338 6.40 16.10 -4.33
C ALA A 338 7.85 15.60 -4.28
N THR A 339 8.55 15.78 -3.15
CA THR A 339 9.96 15.35 -3.04
C THR A 339 10.10 13.82 -3.05
N PRO A 340 9.36 13.04 -2.24
CA PRO A 340 9.42 11.59 -2.32
C PRO A 340 8.94 11.04 -3.68
N LEU A 341 7.97 11.68 -4.34
CA LEU A 341 7.54 11.30 -5.71
C LEU A 341 8.67 11.46 -6.73
N LYS A 342 9.38 12.59 -6.68
CA LYS A 342 10.55 12.84 -7.54
C LYS A 342 11.64 11.80 -7.31
N GLU A 343 11.89 11.42 -6.05
CA GLU A 343 12.86 10.38 -5.71
C GLU A 343 12.43 9.00 -6.22
N ALA A 344 11.15 8.64 -6.08
CA ALA A 344 10.62 7.38 -6.60
C ALA A 344 10.81 7.29 -8.12
N ASN A 345 10.50 8.37 -8.85
CA ASN A 345 10.71 8.46 -10.30
C ASN A 345 12.21 8.51 -10.69
N ARG A 346 13.10 9.00 -9.81
CA ARG A 346 14.54 8.96 -10.05
C ARG A 346 15.08 7.52 -9.94
N LEU A 347 14.57 6.74 -9.00
CA LEU A 347 15.00 5.38 -8.73
C LEU A 347 14.45 4.38 -9.76
N LEU A 348 13.16 4.50 -10.10
CA LEU A 348 12.54 3.73 -11.17
C LEU A 348 11.74 4.68 -12.07
N PRO A 349 12.34 5.14 -13.19
CA PRO A 349 11.74 6.17 -14.04
C PRO A 349 10.54 5.63 -14.79
N GLU A 350 9.60 6.54 -15.08
CA GLU A 350 8.47 6.32 -15.99
C GLU A 350 7.50 5.22 -15.56
N VAL A 351 7.45 4.92 -14.25
CA VAL A 351 6.39 4.05 -13.71
C VAL A 351 5.04 4.77 -13.84
N PRO A 352 4.05 4.20 -14.55
CA PRO A 352 2.80 4.90 -14.85
C PRO A 352 2.05 5.42 -13.62
N ASP A 353 1.99 4.62 -12.54
CA ASP A 353 1.33 5.03 -11.30
C ASP A 353 2.10 6.16 -10.57
N VAL A 354 3.43 6.17 -10.63
CA VAL A 354 4.24 7.25 -10.05
C VAL A 354 3.99 8.55 -10.82
N LEU A 355 3.98 8.49 -12.15
CA LEU A 355 3.69 9.65 -13.00
C LEU A 355 2.27 10.19 -12.75
N ARG A 356 1.27 9.30 -12.69
CA ARG A 356 -0.13 9.67 -12.44
C ARG A 356 -0.32 10.35 -11.09
N ILE A 357 0.20 9.76 -10.02
CA ILE A 357 0.12 10.35 -8.68
C ILE A 357 0.91 11.66 -8.60
N THR A 358 2.03 11.77 -9.33
CA THR A 358 2.80 13.03 -9.41
C THR A 358 2.00 14.15 -10.06
N ALA A 359 1.36 13.88 -11.20
CA ALA A 359 0.52 14.87 -11.87
C ALA A 359 -0.68 15.27 -10.99
N GLU A 360 -1.33 14.30 -10.36
CA GLU A 360 -2.49 14.56 -9.48
C GLU A 360 -2.09 15.34 -8.22
N ALA A 361 -0.97 14.99 -7.58
CA ALA A 361 -0.44 15.73 -6.44
C ALA A 361 -0.09 17.17 -6.83
N ALA A 362 0.55 17.38 -8.00
CA ALA A 362 0.90 18.71 -8.48
C ALA A 362 -0.36 19.56 -8.69
N GLU A 363 -1.41 19.01 -9.31
CA GLU A 363 -2.66 19.74 -9.54
C GLU A 363 -3.38 20.08 -8.22
N ARG A 364 -3.52 19.10 -7.32
CA ARG A 364 -4.18 19.33 -6.02
C ARG A 364 -3.37 20.24 -5.10
N SER A 365 -2.05 20.32 -5.28
CA SER A 365 -1.23 21.24 -4.49
C SER A 365 -1.51 22.71 -4.81
N LYS A 366 -1.95 23.03 -6.04
CA LYS A 366 -2.30 24.40 -6.44
C LYS A 366 -3.51 24.96 -5.69
N THR A 367 -4.45 24.11 -5.32
CA THR A 367 -5.68 24.48 -4.59
C THR A 367 -5.54 24.32 -3.08
N GLN A 368 -4.38 23.85 -2.60
CA GLN A 368 -4.13 23.65 -1.18
C GLN A 368 -3.95 25.01 -0.48
N PRO A 369 -4.74 25.34 0.56
CA PRO A 369 -4.62 26.62 1.24
C PRO A 369 -3.23 26.74 1.88
N LEU A 370 -2.59 27.90 1.70
CA LEU A 370 -1.25 28.21 2.21
C LEU A 370 -1.13 28.05 3.74
N LEU A 371 -2.25 28.18 4.46
CA LEU A 371 -2.33 28.06 5.91
C LEU A 371 -3.37 27.00 6.30
N PRO A 372 -3.13 26.21 7.36
CA PRO A 372 -4.10 25.27 7.90
C PRO A 372 -5.16 26.06 8.69
N TRP A 373 -6.08 26.72 7.99
CA TRP A 373 -7.08 27.63 8.58
C TRP A 373 -7.90 26.99 9.71
N GLY A 374 -8.12 25.67 9.68
CA GLY A 374 -8.76 24.95 10.79
C GLY A 374 -7.94 24.98 12.08
N GLN A 375 -6.62 24.81 12.00
CA GLN A 375 -5.71 24.90 13.16
C GLN A 375 -5.56 26.35 13.62
N VAL A 376 -5.44 27.29 12.68
CA VAL A 376 -5.37 28.73 13.00
C VAL A 376 -6.65 29.18 13.70
N GLY A 377 -7.82 28.80 13.17
CA GLY A 377 -9.12 29.07 13.78
C GLY A 377 -9.25 28.43 15.16
N GLY A 378 -8.85 27.16 15.31
CA GLY A 378 -8.83 26.47 16.60
C GLY A 378 -7.93 27.16 17.63
N ALA A 379 -6.73 27.59 17.23
CA ALA A 379 -5.81 28.31 18.09
C ALA A 379 -6.38 29.67 18.54
N LEU A 380 -7.03 30.41 17.64
CA LEU A 380 -7.69 31.68 17.95
C LEU A 380 -8.84 31.49 18.94
N VAL A 381 -9.66 30.44 18.75
CA VAL A 381 -10.75 30.10 19.68
C VAL A 381 -10.21 29.75 21.06
N LEU A 382 -9.16 28.92 21.14
CA LEU A 382 -8.50 28.57 22.40
C LEU A 382 -7.91 29.79 23.11
N ALA A 383 -7.26 30.69 22.37
CA ALA A 383 -6.75 31.94 22.92
C ALA A 383 -7.88 32.82 23.49
N GLY A 384 -9.03 32.88 22.80
CA GLY A 384 -10.22 33.56 23.27
C GLY A 384 -10.77 32.97 24.58
N PHE A 385 -10.89 31.65 24.67
CA PHE A 385 -11.31 30.96 25.90
C PHE A 385 -10.33 31.19 27.06
N ALA A 386 -9.02 31.12 26.80
CA ALA A 386 -8.01 31.38 27.82
C ALA A 386 -8.10 32.82 28.35
N GLY A 387 -8.29 33.80 27.46
CA GLY A 387 -8.52 35.20 27.82
C GLY A 387 -9.77 35.38 28.69
N TYR A 388 -10.88 34.75 28.31
CA TYR A 388 -12.13 34.81 29.08
C TYR A 388 -12.01 34.12 30.45
N ALA A 389 -11.34 32.97 30.51
CA ALA A 389 -11.06 32.27 31.76
C ALA A 389 -10.19 33.11 32.71
N LEU A 390 -9.18 33.81 32.17
CA LEU A 390 -8.35 34.74 32.94
C LEU A 390 -9.18 35.90 33.54
N LEU A 391 -10.12 36.45 32.76
CA LEU A 391 -11.03 37.50 33.24
C LEU A 391 -11.97 36.98 34.32
N LEU A 392 -12.55 35.78 34.15
CA LEU A 392 -13.38 35.14 35.16
C LEU A 392 -12.59 34.84 36.44
N TRP A 393 -11.36 34.34 36.32
CA TRP A 393 -10.50 34.07 37.46
C TRP A 393 -10.14 35.35 38.21
N ARG A 394 -9.77 36.44 37.50
CA ARG A 394 -9.56 37.76 38.12
C ARG A 394 -10.83 38.28 38.82
N ARG A 395 -12.00 38.08 38.21
CA ARG A 395 -13.29 38.46 38.82
C ARG A 395 -13.59 37.62 40.07
N TRP A 396 -13.32 36.32 40.02
CA TRP A 396 -13.51 35.41 41.15
C TRP A 396 -12.57 35.76 42.30
N GLN A 397 -11.28 35.98 42.04
CA GLN A 397 -10.29 36.44 43.03
C GLN A 397 -10.74 37.73 43.73
N ARG A 398 -11.23 38.72 42.97
CA ARG A 398 -11.77 39.98 43.53
C ARG A 398 -13.01 39.79 44.40
N ASN A 399 -13.77 38.71 44.19
CA ASN A 399 -15.02 38.44 44.89
C ASN A 399 -14.89 37.33 45.94
N LEU A 400 -13.73 36.68 46.08
CA LEU A 400 -13.52 35.53 46.96
C LEU A 400 -13.85 35.85 48.43
N PHE A 401 -13.55 37.08 48.83
CA PHE A 401 -13.74 37.58 50.19
C PHE A 401 -14.93 38.54 50.32
N ARG A 402 -15.77 38.68 49.28
CA ARG A 402 -16.96 39.52 49.32
C ARG A 402 -18.16 38.70 49.78
N ILE A 403 -18.69 39.03 50.95
CA ILE A 403 -19.91 38.43 51.49
C ILE A 403 -21.09 39.35 51.11
N SER A 404 -22.21 38.75 50.73
CA SER A 404 -23.43 39.51 50.40
C SER A 404 -24.13 40.02 51.68
N PRO A 405 -24.82 41.17 51.65
CA PRO A 405 -25.51 41.69 52.85
C PRO A 405 -26.53 40.71 53.46
N SER A 406 -27.22 39.91 52.63
CA SER A 406 -28.16 38.88 53.10
C SER A 406 -27.46 37.72 53.82
N GLU A 407 -26.24 37.39 53.42
CA GLU A 407 -25.44 36.36 54.07
C GLU A 407 -24.83 36.87 55.38
N VAL A 408 -24.43 38.14 55.44
CA VAL A 408 -24.09 38.81 56.71
C VAL A 408 -25.27 38.79 57.67
N ALA A 409 -26.49 39.10 57.21
CA ALA A 409 -27.70 39.06 58.04
C ALA A 409 -27.96 37.64 58.60
N ARG A 410 -27.84 36.60 57.77
CA ARG A 410 -27.94 35.20 58.23
C ARG A 410 -26.87 34.82 59.24
N LEU A 411 -25.63 35.25 59.03
CA LEU A 411 -24.52 34.98 59.95
C LEU A 411 -24.75 35.65 61.31
N LEU A 412 -25.34 36.85 61.33
CA LEU A 412 -25.67 37.57 62.56
C LEU A 412 -26.80 36.90 63.37
N GLU A 413 -27.72 36.19 62.71
CA GLU A 413 -28.80 35.43 63.33
C GLU A 413 -28.38 34.00 63.76
N GLY A 414 -27.18 33.56 63.37
CA GLY A 414 -26.66 32.24 63.68
C GLY A 414 -26.21 32.07 65.14
N SER A 415 -25.88 30.82 65.50
CA SER A 415 -25.39 30.47 66.84
C SER A 415 -23.99 31.00 67.16
N ASP A 416 -23.23 31.45 66.16
CA ASP A 416 -21.91 32.06 66.32
C ASP A 416 -21.74 33.28 65.39
N PRO A 417 -22.19 34.48 65.78
CA PRO A 417 -22.17 35.65 64.92
C PRO A 417 -20.74 36.16 64.66
N PRO A 418 -20.44 36.66 63.45
CA PRO A 418 -19.12 37.13 63.10
C PRO A 418 -18.76 38.44 63.79
N ALA A 419 -17.47 38.68 63.98
CA ALA A 419 -16.98 39.98 64.40
C ALA A 419 -17.01 40.96 63.21
N ILE A 420 -17.73 42.07 63.35
CA ILE A 420 -17.88 43.06 62.28
C ILE A 420 -16.88 44.19 62.48
N LEU A 421 -16.01 44.42 61.49
CA LEU A 421 -15.11 45.56 61.46
C LEU A 421 -15.65 46.63 60.51
N ASP A 422 -15.98 47.81 61.01
CA ASP A 422 -16.39 48.92 60.15
C ASP A 422 -15.14 49.74 59.76
N ALA A 423 -14.63 49.47 58.55
CA ALA A 423 -13.42 50.07 58.00
C ALA A 423 -13.70 51.09 56.90
N ARG A 424 -14.95 51.59 56.79
CA ARG A 424 -15.29 52.67 55.85
C ARG A 424 -14.43 53.91 56.07
N GLU A 425 -14.21 54.74 55.05
CA GLU A 425 -13.57 56.05 55.26
C GLU A 425 -14.33 56.91 56.28
N ALA A 426 -13.63 57.77 57.03
CA ALA A 426 -14.24 58.59 58.09
C ALA A 426 -15.45 59.40 57.59
N SER A 427 -15.30 60.05 56.44
CA SER A 427 -16.38 60.83 55.81
C SER A 427 -17.57 59.97 55.37
N ALA A 428 -17.35 58.72 54.97
CA ALA A 428 -18.40 57.79 54.54
C ALA A 428 -19.13 57.20 55.75
N TYR A 429 -18.42 56.93 56.84
CA TYR A 429 -18.99 56.50 58.11
C TYR A 429 -19.89 57.59 58.70
N GLU A 430 -19.40 58.83 58.83
CA GLU A 430 -20.16 59.94 59.41
C GLU A 430 -21.45 60.24 58.65
N ARG A 431 -21.42 60.22 57.31
CA ARG A 431 -22.58 60.47 56.45
C ARG A 431 -23.56 59.32 56.35
N SER A 432 -23.19 58.11 56.76
CA SER A 432 -24.06 56.94 56.64
C SER A 432 -25.09 56.88 57.77
N PRO A 433 -26.40 56.79 57.47
CA PRO A 433 -27.45 56.60 58.48
C PRO A 433 -27.44 55.18 59.06
N VAL A 434 -26.69 54.25 58.48
CA VAL A 434 -26.63 52.84 58.89
C VAL A 434 -25.44 52.63 59.84
N ARG A 435 -25.76 52.27 61.08
CA ARG A 435 -24.80 51.81 62.09
C ARG A 435 -25.04 50.32 62.32
N ILE A 436 -24.02 49.50 62.06
CA ILE A 436 -24.11 48.07 62.28
C ILE A 436 -23.94 47.80 63.78
N PRO A 437 -24.89 47.11 64.45
CA PRO A 437 -24.76 46.81 65.88
C PRO A 437 -23.52 45.95 66.17
N ARG A 438 -22.83 46.23 67.27
CA ARG A 438 -21.63 45.50 67.73
C ARG A 438 -20.46 45.50 66.72
N SER A 439 -20.40 46.46 65.80
CA SER A 439 -19.23 46.63 64.95
C SER A 439 -18.10 47.36 65.68
N LEU A 440 -16.86 46.92 65.45
CA LEU A 440 -15.66 47.60 65.88
C LEU A 440 -15.23 48.57 64.78
N ARG A 441 -15.21 49.86 65.09
CA ARG A 441 -14.73 50.88 64.16
C ARG A 441 -13.22 50.83 64.09
N VAL A 442 -12.68 50.75 62.86
CA VAL A 442 -11.24 50.79 62.64
C VAL A 442 -10.93 51.77 61.53
N ALA A 443 -10.02 52.71 61.77
CA ALA A 443 -9.55 53.60 60.72
C ALA A 443 -8.58 52.85 59.79
N LEU A 444 -8.73 53.04 58.48
CA LEU A 444 -7.85 52.40 57.48
C LEU A 444 -6.36 52.76 57.68
N THR A 445 -6.07 53.94 58.23
CA THR A 445 -4.72 54.39 58.58
C THR A 445 -4.06 53.53 59.66
N ASP A 446 -4.84 52.84 60.48
CA ASP A 446 -4.35 52.06 61.62
C ASP A 446 -4.08 50.59 61.24
N LEU A 447 -4.38 50.17 59.99
CA LEU A 447 -4.39 48.78 59.51
C LEU A 447 -3.20 48.38 58.61
N GLY A 448 -2.10 49.14 58.58
CA GLY A 448 -0.91 48.83 57.75
C GLY A 448 0.11 47.86 58.39
N ASP A 449 1.15 47.49 57.64
CA ASP A 449 2.29 46.69 58.13
C ASP A 449 3.05 47.46 59.24
N GLY A 450 2.66 47.21 60.50
CA GLY A 450 3.17 47.90 61.70
C GLY A 450 2.10 48.63 62.55
N GLY A 451 0.84 48.65 62.10
CA GLY A 451 -0.29 49.23 62.84
C GLY A 451 -0.80 48.38 64.00
N LYS A 452 -1.65 48.95 64.87
CA LYS A 452 -2.28 48.22 65.98
C LYS A 452 -3.27 47.19 65.40
N ARG A 453 -3.08 45.91 65.75
CA ARG A 453 -4.05 44.87 65.39
C ARG A 453 -5.38 45.16 66.11
N PRO A 454 -6.52 45.12 65.40
CA PRO A 454 -7.83 45.24 66.03
C PRO A 454 -8.01 44.15 67.09
N ASP A 455 -8.59 44.50 68.23
CA ASP A 455 -8.93 43.55 69.29
C ASP A 455 -10.16 42.75 68.88
N VAL A 456 -9.92 41.71 68.08
CA VAL A 456 -10.94 40.83 67.52
C VAL A 456 -10.53 39.40 67.81
N ASP A 457 -11.48 38.59 68.25
CA ASP A 457 -11.30 37.16 68.48
C ASP A 457 -10.87 36.46 67.18
N GLN A 458 -9.62 36.02 67.13
CA GLN A 458 -9.02 35.39 65.96
C GLN A 458 -9.59 33.98 65.69
N GLY A 459 -10.33 33.41 66.63
CA GLY A 459 -11.05 32.14 66.45
C GLY A 459 -12.39 32.26 65.73
N ARG A 460 -12.88 33.49 65.49
CA ARG A 460 -14.21 33.76 64.93
C ARG A 460 -14.12 34.36 63.52
N LEU A 461 -15.17 34.16 62.72
CA LEU A 461 -15.26 34.76 61.39
C LEU A 461 -15.29 36.29 61.50
N VAL A 462 -14.39 36.97 60.78
CA VAL A 462 -14.31 38.44 60.76
C VAL A 462 -14.86 38.96 59.44
N VAL A 463 -15.82 39.88 59.50
CA VAL A 463 -16.43 40.52 58.32
C VAL A 463 -16.10 42.01 58.35
N ALA A 464 -15.31 42.46 57.38
CA ALA A 464 -14.99 43.87 57.22
C ALA A 464 -16.01 44.57 56.32
N TYR A 465 -16.59 45.66 56.81
CA TYR A 465 -17.43 46.56 56.04
C TYR A 465 -16.60 47.76 55.57
N CYS A 466 -16.23 47.73 54.30
CA CYS A 466 -15.43 48.76 53.65
C CYS A 466 -16.30 49.64 52.75
N SER A 467 -15.88 50.88 52.51
CA SER A 467 -16.52 51.83 51.58
C SER A 467 -15.97 51.71 50.16
#